data_AF-A0A7V0YHL5-F1
#
_entry.id   AF-A0A7V0YHL5-F1
#
_cell.length_a   1.000
_cell.length_b   1.000
_cell.length_c   1.000
_cell.angle_alpha   90.00
_cell.angle_beta   90.00
_cell.angle_gamma   90.00
#
_symmetry.space_group_name_H-M   'P 1'
#
loop_
_entity.id
_entity.type
_entity.pdbx_description
1 polymer ?
#
loop_
_entity_poly.entity_id
_entity_poly.type
_entity_poly.pdbx_seq_one_letter_code
_entity_poly.pdbx_strand_id
1 'polypeptide(L)'
;MEMKNLSIYYLIFLSLILSSCAEKPPVAVDGEGKLEIVVLWDSTYSENPVTSLPVQDAKVFLSSKYGLKLAVTDLNGKIIIENLPTAVYGLSIRKQHPIDPNIILIGVKQNLDVVSGKVLVDTIYVNPISSTGIVINEIYSAGPINNIFYFYDQFIELYNGSDSVRYLDGAIIMRVSGNNDGKGPGADENDDGDIDGVVYAFKFPGYPGEKNIPIYPKQFIVCAVDAVNHKNMISTSIDLSNANWEFYNQFSPEDIDNPNVPNLINMFSHRTQDFLINLVSDVIVIADGRDSVLLDGVDISTILDGVEYQLNPHPQSKKTLDIRVDRGYVLSPPRYSGRSMQRKEAGFDTNDSGTDFEIIEPPTPGKQ
;
A
#
# COMPACT_ATOMS: atom_id res chain seq x y z
N MET A 1 -89.64 -1.08 39.14
CA MET A 1 -88.67 -2.14 38.81
C MET A 1 -89.08 -2.71 37.48
N GLU A 2 -89.07 -1.94 36.39
CA GLU A 2 -87.93 -1.41 35.63
C GLU A 2 -87.00 -2.49 35.04
N MET A 3 -86.72 -2.30 33.74
CA MET A 3 -85.83 -3.03 32.84
C MET A 3 -86.35 -4.33 32.21
N LYS A 4 -86.47 -4.31 30.87
CA LYS A 4 -85.72 -5.17 29.93
C LYS A 4 -86.27 -4.98 28.50
N ASN A 5 -85.79 -3.95 27.81
CA ASN A 5 -85.93 -3.80 26.35
C ASN A 5 -84.68 -3.10 25.77
N LEU A 6 -83.49 -3.53 26.23
CA LEU A 6 -82.24 -2.93 25.80
C LEU A 6 -81.17 -4.02 25.66
N SER A 7 -81.20 -4.80 24.57
CA SER A 7 -80.10 -5.74 24.31
C SER A 7 -79.91 -6.17 22.85
N ILE A 8 -80.90 -6.01 21.97
CA ILE A 8 -80.78 -6.58 20.61
C ILE A 8 -80.20 -5.58 19.58
N TYR A 9 -80.42 -4.27 19.74
CA TYR A 9 -79.89 -3.28 18.79
C TYR A 9 -78.39 -2.97 18.96
N TYR A 10 -77.81 -3.21 20.13
CA TYR A 10 -76.37 -3.04 20.35
C TYR A 10 -75.53 -4.20 19.78
N LEU A 11 -76.12 -5.39 19.59
CA LEU A 11 -75.40 -6.54 19.04
C LEU A 11 -75.20 -6.46 17.52
N ILE A 12 -76.11 -5.79 16.79
CA ILE A 12 -76.03 -5.65 15.33
C ILE A 12 -75.13 -4.48 14.92
N PHE A 13 -75.00 -3.44 15.76
CA PHE A 13 -74.10 -2.32 15.48
C PHE A 13 -72.63 -2.63 15.82
N LEU A 14 -72.37 -3.61 16.70
CA LEU A 14 -71.01 -4.02 17.06
C LEU A 14 -70.38 -5.01 16.07
N SER A 15 -71.18 -5.73 15.26
CA SER A 15 -70.67 -6.66 14.25
C SER A 15 -70.20 -5.98 12.95
N LEU A 16 -70.54 -4.71 12.74
CA LEU A 16 -70.16 -3.95 11.53
C LEU A 16 -68.84 -3.17 11.68
N ILE A 17 -68.24 -3.14 12.87
CA ILE A 17 -66.98 -2.42 13.16
C ILE A 17 -65.77 -3.38 13.19
N LEU A 18 -65.99 -4.70 13.04
CA LEU A 18 -64.93 -5.71 12.98
C LEU A 18 -64.47 -6.07 11.56
N SER A 19 -64.83 -5.26 10.54
CA SER A 19 -64.08 -5.24 9.28
C SER A 19 -62.77 -4.46 9.49
N SER A 20 -61.92 -4.99 10.37
CA SER A 20 -60.49 -4.72 10.34
C SER A 20 -60.00 -5.14 8.95
N CYS A 21 -59.27 -4.25 8.27
CA CYS A 21 -58.57 -4.59 7.04
C CYS A 21 -57.87 -5.93 7.24
N ALA A 22 -58.32 -6.97 6.52
CA ALA A 22 -57.49 -8.14 6.32
C ALA A 22 -56.26 -7.66 5.56
N GLU A 23 -55.18 -7.32 6.28
CA GLU A 23 -53.86 -7.17 5.68
C GLU A 23 -53.60 -8.49 4.96
N LYS A 24 -53.54 -8.43 3.63
CA LYS A 24 -53.20 -9.60 2.84
C LYS A 24 -51.88 -10.14 3.40
N PRO A 25 -51.78 -11.45 3.66
CA PRO A 25 -50.52 -12.02 4.12
C PRO A 25 -49.40 -11.60 3.18
N PRO A 26 -48.20 -11.26 3.70
CA PRO A 26 -47.10 -10.82 2.86
C PRO A 26 -46.83 -11.88 1.80
N VAL A 27 -47.01 -11.50 0.53
CA VAL A 27 -46.73 -12.34 -0.65
C VAL A 27 -45.26 -12.26 -1.07
N ALA A 28 -44.50 -11.32 -0.49
CA ALA A 28 -43.08 -11.18 -0.77
C ALA A 28 -42.30 -12.30 -0.08
N VAL A 29 -41.70 -13.17 -0.89
CA VAL A 29 -40.76 -14.18 -0.42
C VAL A 29 -39.39 -13.50 -0.31
N ASP A 30 -38.83 -13.48 0.89
CA ASP A 30 -37.46 -13.01 1.09
C ASP A 30 -36.47 -14.05 0.54
N GLY A 31 -35.28 -13.61 0.14
CA GLY A 31 -34.28 -14.51 -0.43
C GLY A 31 -34.26 -14.59 -1.94
N GLU A 32 -34.97 -13.72 -2.67
CA GLU A 32 -34.94 -13.62 -4.13
C GLU A 32 -34.10 -12.43 -4.63
N GLY A 33 -33.25 -11.86 -3.76
CA GLY A 33 -32.33 -10.78 -4.14
C GLY A 33 -31.20 -11.32 -5.02
N LYS A 34 -30.73 -10.47 -5.93
CA LYS A 34 -29.63 -10.78 -6.85
C LYS A 34 -28.58 -9.68 -6.82
N LEU A 35 -27.32 -10.09 -6.82
CA LEU A 35 -26.17 -9.21 -6.94
C LEU A 35 -25.40 -9.56 -8.22
N GLU A 36 -25.22 -8.59 -9.12
CA GLU A 36 -24.38 -8.72 -10.31
C GLU A 36 -23.22 -7.74 -10.21
N ILE A 37 -21.99 -8.24 -10.13
CA ILE A 37 -20.78 -7.41 -10.03
C ILE A 37 -19.90 -7.66 -11.23
N VAL A 38 -19.32 -6.59 -11.77
CA VAL A 38 -18.16 -6.67 -12.66
C VAL A 38 -16.93 -6.22 -11.89
N VAL A 39 -15.89 -7.06 -11.88
CA VAL A 39 -14.61 -6.77 -11.25
C VAL A 39 -13.62 -6.36 -12.32
N LEU A 40 -13.12 -5.14 -12.18
CA LEU A 40 -12.15 -4.56 -13.09
C LEU A 40 -10.88 -4.20 -12.31
N TRP A 41 -9.73 -4.25 -12.97
CA TRP A 41 -8.55 -3.53 -12.52
C TRP A 41 -8.28 -2.39 -13.48
N ASP A 42 -7.67 -1.31 -12.99
CA ASP A 42 -7.18 -0.24 -13.85
C ASP A 42 -5.82 -0.64 -14.43
N SER A 43 -5.77 -0.82 -15.75
CA SER A 43 -4.55 -1.17 -16.51
C SER A 43 -3.93 0.03 -17.22
N THR A 44 -4.40 1.25 -16.97
CA THR A 44 -3.77 2.47 -17.49
C THR A 44 -2.31 2.61 -17.06
N TYR A 45 -1.91 1.81 -16.06
CA TYR A 45 -0.56 1.71 -15.51
C TYR A 45 0.20 0.46 -16.00
N SER A 46 -0.24 -0.18 -17.09
CA SER A 46 0.46 -1.29 -17.76
C SER A 46 0.92 -0.88 -19.16
N GLU A 47 1.93 -1.57 -19.70
CA GLU A 47 2.56 -1.27 -21.00
C GLU A 47 1.58 -1.19 -22.19
N ASN A 48 0.38 -1.77 -22.06
CA ASN A 48 -0.71 -1.67 -23.02
C ASN A 48 -1.94 -1.01 -22.36
N PRO A 49 -2.18 0.31 -22.56
CA PRO A 49 -3.24 1.03 -21.87
C PRO A 49 -4.61 0.64 -22.42
N VAL A 50 -5.18 -0.44 -21.88
CA VAL A 50 -6.63 -0.62 -21.82
C VAL A 50 -7.11 0.15 -20.58
N THR A 51 -8.25 0.84 -20.65
CA THR A 51 -8.73 1.69 -19.54
C THR A 51 -9.25 0.88 -18.34
N SER A 52 -9.56 -0.40 -18.53
CA SER A 52 -9.89 -1.33 -17.46
C SER A 52 -9.88 -2.76 -17.98
N LEU A 53 -9.28 -3.71 -17.26
CA LEU A 53 -9.28 -5.12 -17.63
C LEU A 53 -10.16 -5.94 -16.66
N PRO A 54 -10.94 -6.90 -17.19
CA PRO A 54 -11.70 -7.83 -16.36
C PRO A 54 -10.77 -8.73 -15.57
N VAL A 55 -11.06 -8.90 -14.27
CA VAL A 55 -10.24 -9.74 -13.39
C VAL A 55 -10.85 -11.13 -13.31
N GLN A 56 -10.31 -12.07 -14.07
CA GLN A 56 -10.74 -13.48 -14.09
C GLN A 56 -10.25 -14.26 -12.86
N ASP A 57 -11.06 -15.22 -12.40
CA ASP A 57 -10.74 -16.16 -11.33
C ASP A 57 -10.35 -15.47 -10.00
N ALA A 58 -10.93 -14.30 -9.74
CA ALA A 58 -10.81 -13.60 -8.48
C ALA A 58 -11.74 -14.22 -7.44
N LYS A 59 -11.23 -14.47 -6.23
CA LYS A 59 -12.04 -14.97 -5.12
C LYS A 59 -12.85 -13.83 -4.53
N VAL A 60 -14.16 -14.01 -4.46
CA VAL A 60 -15.09 -13.02 -3.89
C VAL A 60 -15.70 -13.57 -2.61
N PHE A 61 -15.64 -12.77 -1.55
CA PHE A 61 -16.16 -13.02 -0.21
C PHE A 61 -17.31 -12.04 0.04
N LEU A 62 -18.55 -12.52 0.07
CA LEU A 62 -19.74 -11.73 0.33
C LEU A 62 -20.26 -12.03 1.74
N SER A 63 -20.12 -11.10 2.67
CA SER A 63 -20.53 -11.24 4.06
C SER A 63 -21.80 -10.46 4.38
N SER A 64 -22.64 -11.01 5.27
CA SER A 64 -23.77 -10.31 5.87
C SER A 64 -24.13 -10.92 7.23
N LYS A 65 -25.22 -10.44 7.85
CA LYS A 65 -25.80 -11.06 9.06
C LYS A 65 -26.22 -12.52 8.87
N TYR A 66 -26.40 -12.98 7.62
CA TYR A 66 -26.78 -14.35 7.30
C TYR A 66 -25.58 -15.27 7.02
N GLY A 67 -24.35 -14.74 7.12
CA GLY A 67 -23.11 -15.50 6.95
C GLY A 67 -22.29 -15.06 5.75
N LEU A 68 -21.35 -15.92 5.34
CA LEU A 68 -20.42 -15.70 4.23
C LEU A 68 -20.81 -16.55 3.02
N LYS A 69 -20.89 -15.94 1.84
CA LYS A 69 -20.94 -16.63 0.55
C LYS A 69 -19.62 -16.42 -0.19
N LEU A 70 -19.16 -17.46 -0.88
CA LEU A 70 -17.96 -17.42 -1.72
C LEU A 70 -18.38 -17.53 -3.19
N ALA A 71 -17.73 -16.75 -4.05
CA ALA A 71 -17.87 -16.82 -5.49
C ALA A 71 -16.52 -16.60 -6.18
N VAL A 72 -16.48 -16.87 -7.48
CA VAL A 72 -15.30 -16.66 -8.33
C VAL A 72 -15.76 -15.94 -9.59
N THR A 73 -15.00 -14.92 -10.02
CA THR A 73 -15.29 -14.18 -11.26
C THR A 73 -15.05 -15.04 -12.51
N ASP A 74 -15.90 -14.86 -13.52
CA ASP A 74 -15.73 -15.50 -14.82
C ASP A 74 -14.65 -14.80 -15.69
N LEU A 75 -14.51 -15.25 -16.94
CA LEU A 75 -13.59 -14.70 -17.95
C LEU A 75 -13.76 -13.19 -18.21
N ASN A 76 -14.95 -12.63 -17.92
CA ASN A 76 -15.26 -11.21 -18.09
C ASN A 76 -15.22 -10.45 -16.75
N GLY A 77 -14.64 -11.05 -15.70
CA GLY A 77 -14.62 -10.45 -14.37
C GLY A 77 -15.99 -10.39 -13.72
N LYS A 78 -17.02 -11.06 -14.27
CA LYS A 78 -18.39 -10.98 -13.79
C LYS A 78 -18.66 -12.04 -12.73
N ILE A 79 -19.43 -11.67 -11.71
CA ILE A 79 -20.11 -12.60 -10.81
C ILE A 79 -21.61 -12.31 -10.76
N ILE A 80 -22.38 -13.37 -10.55
CA ILE A 80 -23.80 -13.30 -10.27
C ILE A 80 -24.06 -14.13 -9.02
N ILE A 81 -24.55 -13.49 -7.96
CA ILE A 81 -24.92 -14.17 -6.71
C ILE A 81 -26.42 -14.01 -6.53
N GLU A 82 -27.11 -15.14 -6.61
CA GLU A 82 -28.57 -15.20 -6.50
C GLU A 82 -29.00 -15.71 -5.12
N ASN A 83 -30.31 -15.70 -4.93
CA ASN A 83 -30.99 -16.17 -3.75
C ASN A 83 -30.45 -15.49 -2.47
N LEU A 84 -30.36 -14.16 -2.51
CA LEU A 84 -29.88 -13.34 -1.39
C LEU A 84 -31.06 -12.79 -0.59
N PRO A 85 -31.12 -13.05 0.72
CA PRO A 85 -32.05 -12.37 1.61
C PRO A 85 -31.82 -10.87 1.64
N THR A 86 -32.88 -10.13 1.96
CA THR A 86 -32.83 -8.68 2.14
C THR A 86 -31.92 -8.34 3.32
N ALA A 87 -30.79 -7.71 3.01
CA ALA A 87 -29.78 -7.32 3.99
C ALA A 87 -28.78 -6.34 3.39
N VAL A 88 -27.99 -5.75 4.28
CA VAL A 88 -26.76 -5.04 3.93
C VAL A 88 -25.63 -6.06 3.85
N TYR A 89 -24.90 -6.05 2.74
CA TYR A 89 -23.76 -6.93 2.49
C TYR A 89 -22.45 -6.14 2.44
N GLY A 90 -21.36 -6.80 2.84
CA GLY A 90 -19.99 -6.42 2.58
C GLY A 90 -19.36 -7.38 1.59
N LEU A 91 -18.53 -6.86 0.69
CA LEU A 91 -17.87 -7.62 -0.37
C LEU A 91 -16.36 -7.38 -0.31
N SER A 92 -15.58 -8.45 -0.38
CA SER A 92 -14.12 -8.43 -0.50
C SER A 92 -13.69 -9.32 -1.66
N ILE A 93 -12.80 -8.83 -2.50
CA ILE A 93 -12.27 -9.52 -3.67
C ILE A 93 -10.76 -9.66 -3.50
N ARG A 94 -10.23 -10.84 -3.83
CA ARG A 94 -8.79 -11.11 -3.82
C ARG A 94 -8.36 -11.91 -5.05
N LYS A 95 -7.32 -11.46 -5.72
CA LYS A 95 -6.68 -12.16 -6.84
C LYS A 95 -5.16 -11.97 -6.77
N GLN A 96 -4.40 -13.06 -6.85
CA GLN A 96 -2.97 -12.97 -7.09
C GLN A 96 -2.74 -12.40 -8.49
N HIS A 97 -1.86 -11.40 -8.62
CA HIS A 97 -1.51 -10.86 -9.92
C HIS A 97 -0.96 -11.99 -10.83
N PRO A 98 -1.41 -12.10 -12.09
CA PRO A 98 -1.12 -13.29 -12.91
C PRO A 98 0.35 -13.41 -13.33
N ILE A 99 1.09 -12.30 -13.32
CA ILE A 99 2.50 -12.24 -13.71
C ILE A 99 3.39 -12.08 -12.47
N ASP A 100 2.89 -11.41 -11.44
CA ASP A 100 3.70 -10.96 -10.31
C ASP A 100 3.25 -11.67 -9.02
N PRO A 101 4.02 -12.62 -8.49
CA PRO A 101 3.68 -13.34 -7.28
C PRO A 101 3.74 -12.44 -6.02
N ASN A 102 4.35 -11.26 -6.10
CA ASN A 102 4.46 -10.34 -4.98
C ASN A 102 3.31 -9.34 -4.92
N ILE A 103 2.37 -9.33 -5.87
CA ILE A 103 1.22 -8.40 -5.90
C ILE A 103 -0.11 -9.12 -5.70
N ILE A 104 -0.91 -8.66 -4.76
CA ILE A 104 -2.30 -9.08 -4.58
C ILE A 104 -3.22 -7.94 -4.98
N LEU A 105 -4.17 -8.24 -5.87
CA LEU A 105 -5.24 -7.34 -6.24
C LEU A 105 -6.37 -7.48 -5.24
N ILE A 106 -6.72 -6.37 -4.59
CA ILE A 106 -7.72 -6.31 -3.53
C ILE A 106 -8.78 -5.27 -3.86
N GLY A 107 -10.06 -5.67 -3.74
CA GLY A 107 -11.20 -4.75 -3.82
C GLY A 107 -12.12 -4.97 -2.63
N VAL A 108 -12.64 -3.89 -2.03
CA VAL A 108 -13.58 -3.96 -0.91
C VAL A 108 -14.72 -2.98 -1.14
N LYS A 109 -15.95 -3.44 -0.88
CA LYS A 109 -17.16 -2.61 -0.90
C LYS A 109 -18.03 -2.96 0.28
N GLN A 110 -18.44 -1.95 1.04
CA GLN A 110 -19.37 -2.10 2.15
C GLN A 110 -20.72 -1.47 1.81
N ASN A 111 -21.73 -1.77 2.62
CA ASN A 111 -23.07 -1.18 2.52
C ASN A 111 -23.80 -1.48 1.20
N LEU A 112 -23.70 -2.72 0.71
CA LEU A 112 -24.48 -3.18 -0.44
C LEU A 112 -25.89 -3.57 0.00
N ASP A 113 -26.86 -2.69 -0.23
CA ASP A 113 -28.27 -2.90 0.10
C ASP A 113 -28.94 -3.84 -0.91
N VAL A 114 -28.94 -5.14 -0.63
CA VAL A 114 -29.64 -6.13 -1.44
C VAL A 114 -31.07 -6.26 -0.94
N VAL A 115 -32.03 -6.18 -1.86
CA VAL A 115 -33.46 -6.28 -1.59
C VAL A 115 -34.04 -7.47 -2.34
N SER A 116 -34.87 -8.28 -1.68
CA SER A 116 -35.51 -9.44 -2.30
C SER A 116 -36.31 -9.05 -3.55
N GLY A 117 -36.21 -9.86 -4.60
CA GLY A 117 -36.86 -9.64 -5.89
C GLY A 117 -36.24 -8.53 -6.75
N LYS A 118 -35.14 -7.91 -6.30
CA LYS A 118 -34.40 -6.89 -7.05
C LYS A 118 -32.99 -7.36 -7.42
N VAL A 119 -32.45 -6.76 -8.48
CA VAL A 119 -31.06 -6.91 -8.89
C VAL A 119 -30.30 -5.65 -8.49
N LEU A 120 -29.25 -5.82 -7.68
CA LEU A 120 -28.24 -4.80 -7.45
C LEU A 120 -27.09 -5.03 -8.42
N VAL A 121 -26.72 -4.00 -9.18
CA VAL A 121 -25.61 -4.04 -10.13
C VAL A 121 -24.56 -3.03 -9.68
N ASP A 122 -23.30 -3.44 -9.61
CA ASP A 122 -22.17 -2.56 -9.28
C ASP A 122 -20.89 -2.98 -10.02
N THR A 123 -19.93 -2.07 -10.10
CA THR A 123 -18.60 -2.32 -10.65
C THR A 123 -17.58 -2.08 -9.54
N ILE A 124 -16.75 -3.07 -9.26
CA ILE A 124 -15.72 -2.98 -8.22
C ILE A 124 -14.34 -2.95 -8.87
N TYR A 125 -13.59 -1.89 -8.59
CA TYR A 125 -12.20 -1.78 -8.97
C TYR A 125 -11.33 -2.44 -7.90
N VAL A 126 -10.40 -3.28 -8.31
CA VAL A 126 -9.37 -3.85 -7.43
C VAL A 126 -8.08 -3.05 -7.60
N ASN A 127 -7.42 -2.80 -6.47
CA ASN A 127 -6.15 -2.11 -6.43
C ASN A 127 -5.02 -3.13 -6.17
N PRO A 128 -3.87 -2.97 -6.83
CA PRO A 128 -2.67 -3.74 -6.53
C PRO A 128 -2.12 -3.32 -5.17
N ILE A 129 -1.77 -4.31 -4.35
CA ILE A 129 -1.14 -4.11 -3.05
C ILE A 129 0.00 -5.12 -2.95
N SER A 130 1.16 -4.66 -2.49
CA SER A 130 2.27 -5.54 -2.13
C SER A 130 1.80 -6.64 -1.18
N SER A 131 2.09 -7.88 -1.54
CA SER A 131 1.79 -9.07 -0.74
C SER A 131 2.65 -9.13 0.54
N THR A 132 3.83 -8.49 0.51
CA THR A 132 4.73 -8.37 1.67
C THR A 132 4.11 -7.43 2.72
N GLY A 133 3.44 -6.38 2.22
CA GLY A 133 2.66 -5.43 3.00
C GLY A 133 3.45 -4.22 3.48
N ILE A 134 4.77 -4.17 3.28
CA ILE A 134 5.63 -3.02 3.57
C ILE A 134 6.18 -2.49 2.26
N VAL A 135 6.02 -1.19 2.03
CA VAL A 135 6.53 -0.50 0.84
C VAL A 135 7.24 0.79 1.22
N ILE A 136 8.12 1.28 0.35
CA ILE A 136 8.67 2.63 0.36
C ILE A 136 7.59 3.58 -0.16
N ASN A 137 7.11 4.49 0.67
CA ASN A 137 6.00 5.39 0.34
C ASN A 137 6.45 6.76 -0.15
N GLU A 138 7.50 7.32 0.44
CA GLU A 138 8.05 8.62 0.06
C GLU A 138 9.58 8.60 0.15
N ILE A 139 10.23 9.17 -0.86
CA ILE A 139 11.67 9.41 -0.89
C ILE A 139 11.90 10.90 -1.09
N TYR A 140 12.54 11.55 -0.11
CA TYR A 140 12.97 12.93 -0.23
C TYR A 140 14.48 12.98 -0.41
N SER A 141 14.93 13.16 -1.65
CA SER A 141 16.36 13.22 -2.01
C SER A 141 16.84 14.61 -2.39
N ALA A 142 15.96 15.51 -2.87
CA ALA A 142 16.37 16.73 -3.55
C ALA A 142 17.01 17.81 -2.67
N GLY A 143 16.77 17.81 -1.36
CA GLY A 143 17.11 18.93 -0.48
C GLY A 143 16.18 20.14 -0.65
N PRO A 144 16.26 21.16 0.22
CA PRO A 144 15.32 22.27 0.28
C PRO A 144 15.77 23.41 -0.64
N ILE A 145 14.92 24.40 -0.87
CA ILE A 145 15.32 25.60 -1.64
C ILE A 145 16.38 26.37 -0.87
N ASN A 146 17.62 26.36 -1.35
CA ASN A 146 18.75 27.01 -0.68
C ASN A 146 19.86 27.44 -1.65
N ASN A 147 20.81 28.23 -1.14
CA ASN A 147 21.96 28.75 -1.89
C ASN A 147 23.32 28.26 -1.35
N ILE A 148 23.34 27.25 -0.48
CA ILE A 148 24.54 26.70 0.15
C ILE A 148 24.77 25.21 -0.13
N PHE A 149 23.99 24.62 -1.06
CA PHE A 149 24.02 23.21 -1.40
C PHE A 149 23.69 22.29 -0.20
N TYR A 150 22.72 22.69 0.64
CA TYR A 150 22.22 21.87 1.74
C TYR A 150 21.28 20.77 1.23
N PHE A 151 21.43 19.53 1.71
CA PHE A 151 20.56 18.39 1.39
C PHE A 151 20.61 17.28 2.45
N TYR A 152 20.93 17.63 3.70
CA TYR A 152 20.99 16.65 4.80
C TYR A 152 19.61 16.33 5.38
N ASP A 153 18.56 17.00 4.90
CA ASP A 153 17.16 16.82 5.28
C ASP A 153 16.47 15.67 4.54
N GLN A 154 17.24 14.69 4.08
CA GLN A 154 16.73 13.54 3.33
C GLN A 154 16.00 12.55 4.25
N PHE A 155 15.02 11.85 3.69
CA PHE A 155 14.39 10.72 4.37
C PHE A 155 13.86 9.67 3.38
N ILE A 156 13.67 8.47 3.91
CA ILE A 156 12.91 7.38 3.30
C ILE A 156 11.74 7.07 4.23
N GLU A 157 10.53 7.07 3.71
CA GLU A 157 9.32 6.71 4.45
C GLU A 157 8.85 5.32 4.03
N LEU A 158 8.60 4.47 5.02
CA LEU A 158 7.96 3.17 4.83
C LEU A 158 6.47 3.26 5.17
N TYR A 159 5.67 2.40 4.56
CA TYR A 159 4.24 2.29 4.85
C TYR A 159 3.79 0.83 4.93
N ASN A 160 2.94 0.52 5.91
CA ASN A 160 2.26 -0.77 5.97
C ASN A 160 0.90 -0.72 5.24
N GLY A 161 0.89 -1.17 3.99
CA GLY A 161 -0.30 -1.27 3.16
C GLY A 161 -1.27 -2.38 3.56
N SER A 162 -0.83 -3.34 4.38
CA SER A 162 -1.63 -4.50 4.79
C SER A 162 -2.63 -4.21 5.92
N ASP A 163 -3.58 -5.12 6.11
CA ASP A 163 -4.59 -5.05 7.19
C ASP A 163 -4.10 -5.69 8.51
N SER A 164 -2.82 -6.05 8.61
CA SER A 164 -2.22 -6.71 9.78
C SER A 164 -0.96 -6.01 10.25
N VAL A 165 -0.66 -6.13 11.54
CA VAL A 165 0.63 -5.68 12.09
C VAL A 165 1.76 -6.46 11.44
N ARG A 166 2.75 -5.75 10.91
CA ARG A 166 4.02 -6.30 10.43
C ARG A 166 5.14 -5.90 11.39
N TYR A 167 6.31 -6.49 11.22
CA TYR A 167 7.45 -6.27 12.11
C TYR A 167 8.69 -6.00 11.28
N LEU A 168 9.44 -4.96 11.65
CA LEU A 168 10.63 -4.50 10.96
C LEU A 168 11.91 -5.07 11.57
N ASP A 169 11.82 -5.91 12.62
CA ASP A 169 12.98 -6.50 13.27
C ASP A 169 13.92 -7.19 12.24
N GLY A 170 15.15 -6.69 12.14
CA GLY A 170 16.15 -7.19 11.20
C GLY A 170 15.98 -6.77 9.74
N ALA A 171 14.92 -6.04 9.36
CA ALA A 171 14.77 -5.52 8.01
C ALA A 171 15.91 -4.57 7.65
N ILE A 172 16.31 -4.53 6.37
CA ILE A 172 17.51 -3.82 5.90
C ILE A 172 17.10 -2.85 4.81
N ILE A 173 17.40 -1.56 5.00
CA ILE A 173 17.30 -0.53 3.95
C ILE A 173 18.68 -0.39 3.31
N MET A 174 18.71 -0.44 1.99
CA MET A 174 19.92 -0.49 1.19
C MET A 174 19.92 0.61 0.16
N ARG A 175 21.10 1.20 -0.03
CA ARG A 175 21.42 1.98 -1.21
C ARG A 175 22.23 1.10 -2.16
N VAL A 176 21.76 0.98 -3.39
CA VAL A 176 22.32 0.10 -4.41
C VAL A 176 22.87 0.97 -5.54
N SER A 177 24.20 1.04 -5.64
CA SER A 177 24.87 1.90 -6.63
C SER A 177 26.19 1.31 -7.14
N GLY A 178 26.52 0.08 -6.73
CA GLY A 178 27.66 -0.69 -7.22
C GLY A 178 27.36 -1.26 -8.60
N ASN A 179 28.40 -1.50 -9.38
CA ASN A 179 28.31 -2.05 -10.72
C ASN A 179 29.60 -2.81 -11.01
N ASN A 180 29.58 -4.14 -10.90
CA ASN A 180 30.77 -4.95 -11.06
C ASN A 180 30.85 -5.55 -12.46
N ASP A 181 29.71 -5.95 -13.06
CA ASP A 181 29.67 -6.68 -14.32
C ASP A 181 28.94 -5.95 -15.47
N GLY A 182 28.49 -4.71 -15.24
CA GLY A 182 28.07 -3.79 -16.30
C GLY A 182 26.59 -3.82 -16.64
N LYS A 183 25.77 -4.67 -16.00
CA LYS A 183 24.29 -4.58 -16.10
C LYS A 183 23.77 -3.38 -15.32
N GLY A 184 24.51 -2.95 -14.29
CA GLY A 184 24.23 -1.75 -13.51
C GLY A 184 23.64 -2.05 -12.13
N PRO A 185 23.45 -1.03 -11.28
CA PRO A 185 23.06 -1.23 -9.89
C PRO A 185 21.69 -1.93 -9.74
N GLY A 186 21.64 -2.94 -8.88
CA GLY A 186 20.40 -3.66 -8.57
C GLY A 186 19.94 -4.62 -9.66
N ALA A 187 20.72 -4.81 -10.72
CA ALA A 187 20.47 -5.86 -11.68
C ALA A 187 20.81 -7.23 -11.07
N ASP A 188 20.17 -8.29 -11.57
CA ASP A 188 20.63 -9.67 -11.40
C ASP A 188 21.79 -9.89 -12.37
N GLU A 189 23.04 -9.64 -11.94
CA GLU A 189 24.22 -9.68 -12.82
C GLU A 189 24.50 -11.10 -13.33
N ASN A 190 24.25 -12.11 -12.50
CA ASN A 190 24.61 -13.50 -12.75
C ASN A 190 23.44 -14.41 -13.18
N ASP A 191 22.22 -13.85 -13.29
CA ASP A 191 20.97 -14.56 -13.53
C ASP A 191 20.71 -15.66 -12.47
N ASP A 192 21.09 -15.40 -11.22
CA ASP A 192 21.01 -16.32 -10.07
C ASP A 192 19.84 -16.03 -9.13
N GLY A 193 19.09 -14.96 -9.38
CA GLY A 193 17.93 -14.58 -8.57
C GLY A 193 18.20 -13.49 -7.55
N ASP A 194 19.39 -12.91 -7.54
CA ASP A 194 19.79 -11.89 -6.58
C ASP A 194 19.85 -10.51 -7.25
N ILE A 195 19.77 -9.44 -6.46
CA ILE A 195 20.20 -8.10 -6.93
C ILE A 195 21.62 -7.82 -6.46
N ASP A 196 22.40 -7.14 -7.29
CA ASP A 196 23.80 -6.84 -7.01
C ASP A 196 24.07 -5.34 -6.74
N GLY A 197 25.23 -5.06 -6.14
CA GLY A 197 25.77 -3.70 -6.06
C GLY A 197 25.33 -2.89 -4.83
N VAL A 198 25.01 -3.54 -3.72
CA VAL A 198 24.74 -2.86 -2.44
C VAL A 198 25.98 -2.09 -2.00
N VAL A 199 25.84 -0.78 -1.72
CA VAL A 199 26.96 0.08 -1.28
C VAL A 199 26.83 0.56 0.15
N TYR A 200 25.60 0.76 0.63
CA TYR A 200 25.28 1.04 2.03
C TYR A 200 24.08 0.19 2.44
N ALA A 201 24.09 -0.26 3.68
CA ALA A 201 23.01 -1.06 4.26
C ALA A 201 22.84 -0.70 5.73
N PHE A 202 21.62 -0.37 6.11
CA PHE A 202 21.22 0.00 7.46
C PHE A 202 20.07 -0.88 7.91
N LYS A 203 20.25 -1.55 9.04
CA LYS A 203 19.35 -2.59 9.53
C LYS A 203 18.58 -2.13 10.75
N PHE A 204 17.28 -2.37 10.78
CA PHE A 204 16.50 -2.28 12.01
C PHE A 204 17.04 -3.26 13.06
N PRO A 205 17.15 -2.86 14.35
CA PRO A 205 17.58 -3.78 15.39
C PRO A 205 16.77 -5.09 15.43
N GLY A 206 17.39 -6.16 15.93
CA GLY A 206 16.76 -7.49 16.00
C GLY A 206 17.04 -8.37 14.78
N TYR A 207 16.21 -9.40 14.65
CA TYR A 207 16.31 -10.43 13.62
C TYR A 207 14.95 -10.75 12.98
N PRO A 208 14.93 -11.23 11.72
CA PRO A 208 13.68 -11.61 11.06
C PRO A 208 12.89 -12.63 11.88
N GLY A 209 11.59 -12.37 12.03
CA GLY A 209 10.66 -13.21 12.80
C GLY A 209 10.49 -12.80 14.26
N GLU A 210 11.32 -11.89 14.77
CA GLU A 210 11.04 -11.22 16.05
C GLU A 210 9.85 -10.25 15.91
N LYS A 211 9.37 -9.75 17.05
CA LYS A 211 8.14 -8.94 17.13
C LYS A 211 8.29 -7.72 18.02
N ASN A 212 9.46 -7.09 18.02
CA ASN A 212 9.76 -5.96 18.90
C ASN A 212 9.53 -4.60 18.23
N ILE A 213 9.59 -4.53 16.89
CA ILE A 213 9.43 -3.30 16.10
C ILE A 213 8.18 -3.41 15.22
N PRO A 214 6.96 -3.22 15.78
CA PRO A 214 5.73 -3.29 15.01
C PRO A 214 5.57 -2.06 14.10
N ILE A 215 5.05 -2.31 12.90
CA ILE A 215 4.41 -1.30 12.06
C ILE A 215 2.95 -1.70 11.86
N TYR A 216 2.04 -0.86 12.37
CA TYR A 216 0.61 -1.11 12.36
C TYR A 216 0.02 -0.90 10.96
N PRO A 217 -1.15 -1.51 10.66
CA PRO A 217 -1.88 -1.23 9.43
C PRO A 217 -2.02 0.27 9.18
N LYS A 218 -1.71 0.70 7.96
CA LYS A 218 -1.84 2.10 7.52
C LYS A 218 -0.92 3.09 8.26
N GLN A 219 0.13 2.60 8.92
CA GLN A 219 1.11 3.43 9.60
C GLN A 219 2.27 3.78 8.65
N PHE A 220 2.71 5.04 8.72
CA PHE A 220 3.96 5.53 8.13
C PHE A 220 5.10 5.45 9.13
N ILE A 221 6.29 5.09 8.66
CA ILE A 221 7.55 5.07 9.43
C ILE A 221 8.58 5.88 8.66
N VAL A 222 8.94 7.05 9.20
CA VAL A 222 9.94 7.95 8.62
C VAL A 222 11.33 7.58 9.14
N CYS A 223 12.23 7.25 8.22
CA CYS A 223 13.66 7.06 8.48
C CYS A 223 14.42 8.28 7.93
N ALA A 224 14.81 9.19 8.82
CA ALA A 224 15.56 10.39 8.47
C ALA A 224 17.05 10.09 8.29
N VAL A 225 17.74 10.79 7.39
CA VAL A 225 19.22 10.72 7.36
C VAL A 225 19.77 11.26 8.68
N ASP A 226 19.45 12.52 8.99
CA ASP A 226 19.65 13.10 10.32
C ASP A 226 18.30 13.45 10.92
N ALA A 227 17.92 12.94 12.09
CA ALA A 227 16.65 13.28 12.70
C ALA A 227 16.72 14.60 13.47
N VAL A 228 16.86 15.73 12.78
CA VAL A 228 16.92 17.06 13.39
C VAL A 228 15.88 18.02 12.79
N ASN A 229 15.71 19.17 13.45
CA ASN A 229 14.91 20.25 12.88
C ASN A 229 15.76 21.07 11.90
N HIS A 230 15.77 20.67 10.63
CA HIS A 230 16.57 21.29 9.58
C HIS A 230 16.14 22.74 9.29
N LYS A 231 14.96 23.17 9.72
CA LYS A 231 14.51 24.58 9.62
C LYS A 231 15.42 25.56 10.37
N ASN A 232 16.17 25.07 11.36
CA ASN A 232 17.16 25.85 12.08
C ASN A 232 18.35 26.23 11.19
N MET A 233 18.68 25.39 10.20
CA MET A 233 19.75 25.63 9.23
C MET A 233 19.22 26.32 7.97
N ILE A 234 18.11 25.81 7.42
CA ILE A 234 17.48 26.30 6.20
C ILE A 234 15.98 26.44 6.42
N SER A 235 15.45 27.67 6.47
CA SER A 235 14.05 27.93 6.82
C SER A 235 13.00 27.32 5.88
N THR A 236 13.38 26.97 4.65
CA THR A 236 12.54 26.30 3.64
C THR A 236 12.56 24.77 3.77
N SER A 237 13.36 24.23 4.69
CA SER A 237 13.47 22.78 4.93
C SER A 237 12.34 22.25 5.81
N ILE A 238 12.41 20.97 6.13
CA ILE A 238 11.46 20.21 6.93
C ILE A 238 11.98 19.98 8.35
N ASP A 239 11.09 19.54 9.24
CA ASP A 239 11.46 19.17 10.60
C ASP A 239 11.41 17.65 10.73
N LEU A 240 12.58 17.01 10.85
CA LEU A 240 12.73 15.57 11.02
C LEU A 240 13.09 15.19 12.47
N SER A 241 13.05 16.14 13.42
CA SER A 241 13.42 15.88 14.82
C SER A 241 12.52 14.87 15.55
N ASN A 242 11.38 14.53 14.96
CA ASN A 242 10.43 13.54 15.45
C ASN A 242 10.26 12.36 14.48
N ALA A 243 11.25 12.10 13.61
CA ALA A 243 11.27 10.91 12.77
C ALA A 243 11.18 9.64 13.61
N ASN A 244 10.71 8.55 13.01
CA ASN A 244 10.57 7.28 13.71
C ASN A 244 11.91 6.59 13.93
N TRP A 245 12.83 6.77 12.98
CA TRP A 245 14.18 6.22 12.96
C TRP A 245 15.13 7.19 12.28
N GLU A 246 16.43 7.01 12.52
CA GLU A 246 17.46 7.70 11.76
C GLU A 246 18.60 6.78 11.27
N PHE A 247 19.27 7.22 10.20
CA PHE A 247 20.42 6.54 9.61
C PHE A 247 21.75 6.94 10.27
N TYR A 248 21.72 7.29 11.56
CA TYR A 248 22.92 7.62 12.32
C TYR A 248 24.00 6.54 12.14
N ASN A 249 25.13 6.96 11.58
CA ASN A 249 26.26 6.12 11.32
C ASN A 249 27.17 6.05 12.54
N GLN A 250 27.12 4.92 13.26
CA GLN A 250 27.93 4.67 14.46
C GLN A 250 29.45 4.71 14.22
N PHE A 251 29.88 4.70 12.95
CA PHE A 251 31.28 4.76 12.55
C PHE A 251 31.68 6.14 12.00
N SER A 252 30.77 7.12 11.96
CA SER A 252 31.04 8.50 11.57
C SER A 252 31.18 9.37 12.82
N PRO A 253 32.33 10.02 13.06
CA PRO A 253 32.50 10.90 14.20
C PRO A 253 31.83 12.28 14.03
N GLU A 254 31.43 12.63 12.82
CA GLU A 254 30.83 13.93 12.46
C GLU A 254 29.30 13.86 12.34
N ASP A 255 28.74 12.65 12.36
CA ASP A 255 27.30 12.41 12.20
C ASP A 255 26.53 12.84 13.47
N ILE A 256 25.34 13.39 13.26
CA ILE A 256 24.53 14.02 14.30
C ILE A 256 23.51 13.01 14.81
N ASP A 257 23.72 12.51 16.03
CA ASP A 257 22.79 11.60 16.71
C ASP A 257 21.70 12.39 17.47
N ASN A 258 20.43 12.13 17.18
CA ASN A 258 19.32 12.62 17.99
C ASN A 258 18.96 11.56 19.05
N PRO A 259 19.29 11.77 20.34
CA PRO A 259 19.10 10.75 21.36
C PRO A 259 17.62 10.39 21.64
N ASN A 260 16.66 11.13 21.07
CA ASN A 260 15.23 10.85 21.18
C ASN A 260 14.68 10.02 20.01
N VAL A 261 15.47 9.78 18.96
CA VAL A 261 15.11 8.98 17.80
C VAL A 261 15.98 7.72 17.79
N PRO A 262 15.41 6.52 17.59
CA PRO A 262 16.19 5.30 17.57
C PRO A 262 16.99 5.14 16.27
N ASN A 263 18.17 4.54 16.40
CA ASN A 263 19.13 4.41 15.30
C ASN A 263 18.98 3.08 14.56
N LEU A 264 19.02 3.14 13.23
CA LEU A 264 19.30 1.98 12.39
C LEU A 264 20.78 1.59 12.54
N ILE A 265 21.08 0.30 12.37
CA ILE A 265 22.43 -0.25 12.54
C ILE A 265 23.15 -0.25 11.19
N ASN A 266 24.26 0.49 11.07
CA ASN A 266 25.11 0.40 9.89
C ASN A 266 25.74 -1.00 9.78
N MET A 267 25.42 -1.72 8.72
CA MET A 267 25.89 -3.09 8.47
C MET A 267 27.32 -3.14 7.93
N PHE A 268 27.83 -2.02 7.42
CA PHE A 268 29.15 -1.92 6.80
C PHE A 268 30.06 -1.01 7.63
N SER A 269 30.82 -1.58 8.56
CA SER A 269 31.75 -0.82 9.42
C SER A 269 32.86 -0.07 8.68
N HIS A 270 33.09 -0.40 7.40
CA HIS A 270 34.03 0.30 6.52
C HIS A 270 33.40 1.52 5.81
N ARG A 271 32.09 1.74 5.95
CA ARG A 271 31.35 2.90 5.44
C ARG A 271 31.16 3.90 6.58
N THR A 272 32.03 4.89 6.66
CA THR A 272 32.07 5.86 7.76
C THR A 272 31.48 7.23 7.39
N GLN A 273 30.82 7.34 6.24
CA GLN A 273 30.12 8.55 5.81
C GLN A 273 28.63 8.38 6.03
N ASP A 274 27.90 9.47 6.17
CA ASP A 274 26.45 9.50 6.39
C ASP A 274 25.71 8.79 5.24
N PHE A 275 24.53 8.24 5.53
CA PHE A 275 23.67 7.58 4.55
C PHE A 275 22.98 8.59 3.63
N LEU A 276 23.76 9.31 2.82
CA LEU A 276 23.21 10.25 1.85
C LEU A 276 22.79 9.51 0.58
N ILE A 277 21.54 9.74 0.18
CA ILE A 277 21.00 9.30 -1.10
C ILE A 277 21.28 10.35 -2.18
N ASN A 278 21.50 9.92 -3.41
CA ASN A 278 21.88 10.84 -4.48
C ASN A 278 20.74 11.82 -4.81
N LEU A 279 21.05 13.11 -5.01
CA LEU A 279 20.04 14.14 -5.30
C LEU A 279 19.15 13.84 -6.53
N VAL A 280 19.66 13.07 -7.51
CA VAL A 280 19.00 12.91 -8.81
C VAL A 280 18.94 11.49 -9.35
N SER A 281 19.69 10.54 -8.80
CA SER A 281 19.58 9.13 -9.24
C SER A 281 20.18 8.13 -8.25
N ASP A 282 19.37 7.19 -7.81
CA ASP A 282 19.78 6.10 -6.92
C ASP A 282 18.80 4.92 -7.02
N VAL A 283 19.22 3.77 -6.51
CA VAL A 283 18.35 2.61 -6.29
C VAL A 283 18.27 2.37 -4.78
N ILE A 284 17.06 2.38 -4.24
CA ILE A 284 16.77 2.17 -2.81
C ILE A 284 15.95 0.90 -2.68
N VAL A 285 16.41 -0.03 -1.84
CA VAL A 285 15.75 -1.33 -1.65
C VAL A 285 15.56 -1.58 -0.16
N ILE A 286 14.42 -2.16 0.21
CA ILE A 286 14.21 -2.71 1.55
C ILE A 286 14.01 -4.22 1.48
N ALA A 287 14.76 -4.97 2.28
CA ALA A 287 14.65 -6.42 2.42
C ALA A 287 14.24 -6.80 3.86
N ASP A 288 13.67 -8.00 4.02
CA ASP A 288 13.18 -8.48 5.32
C ASP A 288 14.29 -8.96 6.27
N GLY A 289 15.53 -9.04 5.77
CA GLY A 289 16.72 -9.39 6.54
C GLY A 289 16.98 -10.89 6.71
N ARG A 290 16.17 -11.78 6.09
CA ARG A 290 16.46 -13.22 6.04
C ARG A 290 17.75 -13.50 5.29
N ASP A 291 18.02 -12.70 4.26
CA ASP A 291 19.32 -12.57 3.66
C ASP A 291 20.07 -11.39 4.30
N SER A 292 21.30 -11.62 4.72
CA SER A 292 22.12 -10.64 5.45
C SER A 292 23.58 -10.61 5.02
N VAL A 293 23.96 -11.47 4.07
CA VAL A 293 25.24 -11.37 3.38
C VAL A 293 24.91 -10.57 2.13
N LEU A 294 25.24 -9.27 2.14
CA LEU A 294 24.72 -8.32 1.15
C LEU A 294 25.69 -8.01 0.01
N LEU A 295 26.91 -8.56 0.10
CA LEU A 295 28.00 -8.26 -0.84
C LEU A 295 28.20 -9.36 -1.88
N ASP A 296 27.55 -10.50 -1.72
CA ASP A 296 27.47 -11.62 -2.66
C ASP A 296 26.20 -11.63 -3.50
N GLY A 297 25.33 -10.63 -3.31
CA GLY A 297 23.99 -10.56 -3.90
C GLY A 297 22.97 -10.33 -2.79
N VAL A 298 21.73 -10.01 -3.15
CA VAL A 298 20.59 -10.04 -2.22
C VAL A 298 19.44 -10.76 -2.89
N ASP A 299 19.00 -11.88 -2.30
CA ASP A 299 17.91 -12.69 -2.85
C ASP A 299 16.63 -11.88 -3.03
N ILE A 300 16.17 -11.78 -4.28
CA ILE A 300 14.95 -11.04 -4.66
C ILE A 300 13.74 -11.53 -3.87
N SER A 301 13.71 -12.80 -3.45
CA SER A 301 12.63 -13.38 -2.65
C SER A 301 12.56 -12.86 -1.20
N THR A 302 13.59 -12.12 -0.76
CA THR A 302 13.67 -11.45 0.55
C THR A 302 13.39 -9.95 0.46
N ILE A 303 13.33 -9.39 -0.75
CA ILE A 303 13.02 -7.98 -0.98
C ILE A 303 11.54 -7.73 -0.66
N LEU A 304 11.32 -6.71 0.17
CA LEU A 304 9.98 -6.22 0.51
C LEU A 304 9.47 -5.22 -0.53
N ASP A 305 10.35 -4.31 -0.97
CA ASP A 305 10.09 -3.29 -1.98
C ASP A 305 11.42 -2.68 -2.50
N GLY A 306 11.40 -2.08 -3.68
CA GLY A 306 12.53 -1.36 -4.25
C GLY A 306 12.11 -0.27 -5.22
N VAL A 307 12.85 0.85 -5.21
CA VAL A 307 12.56 2.03 -6.02
C VAL A 307 13.83 2.48 -6.71
N GLU A 308 13.80 2.54 -8.05
CA GLU A 308 14.79 3.25 -8.84
C GLU A 308 14.29 4.64 -9.23
N TYR A 309 15.11 5.67 -9.00
CA TYR A 309 14.82 7.03 -9.46
C TYR A 309 15.95 7.64 -10.27
N GLN A 310 15.61 8.53 -11.20
CA GLN A 310 16.58 9.23 -12.05
C GLN A 310 16.05 10.53 -12.69
N LEU A 311 16.94 11.36 -13.24
CA LEU A 311 16.61 12.66 -13.86
C LEU A 311 16.08 12.54 -15.31
N ASN A 312 15.31 13.55 -15.77
CA ASN A 312 14.81 13.75 -17.16
C ASN A 312 15.41 15.05 -17.77
N PRO A 313 15.81 15.14 -19.08
CA PRO A 313 15.89 14.10 -20.09
C PRO A 313 17.01 13.13 -19.81
N HIS A 314 16.83 11.91 -20.29
CA HIS A 314 17.85 10.88 -20.34
C HIS A 314 19.04 11.37 -21.19
N PRO A 315 20.22 11.49 -20.58
CA PRO A 315 21.37 10.87 -21.18
C PRO A 315 21.98 9.90 -20.18
N GLN A 316 22.10 8.62 -20.56
CA GLN A 316 23.04 7.64 -20.02
C GLN A 316 22.63 6.74 -18.82
N SER A 317 21.61 7.04 -18.02
CA SER A 317 21.16 6.07 -16.98
C SER A 317 20.07 5.15 -17.53
N LYS A 318 20.45 3.92 -17.89
CA LYS A 318 19.48 2.85 -18.18
C LYS A 318 18.75 2.52 -16.88
N LYS A 319 17.49 2.10 -16.96
CA LYS A 319 16.83 1.36 -15.87
C LYS A 319 17.70 0.14 -15.54
N THR A 320 18.02 -0.08 -14.28
CA THR A 320 19.02 -1.09 -13.85
C THR A 320 18.52 -2.07 -12.80
N LEU A 321 17.72 -1.63 -11.82
CA LEU A 321 17.12 -2.50 -10.82
C LEU A 321 16.30 -3.61 -11.51
N ASP A 322 16.39 -4.83 -11.00
CA ASP A 322 15.72 -5.98 -11.59
C ASP A 322 14.20 -5.78 -11.73
N ILE A 323 13.66 -6.20 -12.87
CA ILE A 323 12.24 -6.05 -13.24
C ILE A 323 11.28 -6.78 -12.29
N ARG A 324 11.75 -7.79 -11.56
CA ARG A 324 10.98 -8.50 -10.52
C ARG A 324 10.78 -7.64 -9.27
N VAL A 325 11.60 -6.60 -9.09
CA VAL A 325 11.53 -5.65 -7.97
C VAL A 325 10.90 -4.35 -8.43
N ASP A 326 11.41 -3.75 -9.51
CA ASP A 326 10.89 -2.50 -10.07
C ASP A 326 11.04 -2.51 -11.60
N ARG A 327 9.92 -2.51 -12.31
CA ARG A 327 9.88 -2.52 -13.78
C ARG A 327 10.23 -1.18 -14.40
N GLY A 328 9.94 -0.09 -13.68
CA GLY A 328 10.07 1.27 -14.17
C GLY A 328 10.88 2.12 -13.22
N TYR A 329 10.93 3.42 -13.44
CA TYR A 329 11.65 4.31 -12.55
C TYR A 329 10.86 5.60 -12.37
N VAL A 330 10.94 6.18 -11.18
CA VAL A 330 10.35 7.50 -10.93
C VAL A 330 11.33 8.60 -11.34
N LEU A 331 10.79 9.74 -11.79
CA LEU A 331 11.60 10.93 -12.04
C LEU A 331 12.02 11.60 -10.74
N SER A 332 13.31 11.86 -10.60
CA SER A 332 13.84 12.66 -9.49
C SER A 332 13.31 14.10 -9.56
N PRO A 333 12.99 14.73 -8.42
CA PRO A 333 12.73 16.16 -8.39
C PRO A 333 13.98 16.97 -8.78
N PRO A 334 13.83 18.23 -9.24
CA PRO A 334 14.98 19.11 -9.42
C PRO A 334 15.77 19.25 -8.12
N ARG A 335 17.10 19.35 -8.21
CA ARG A 335 17.97 19.55 -7.04
C ARG A 335 17.56 20.81 -6.28
N TYR A 336 17.58 20.73 -4.96
CA TYR A 336 17.26 21.81 -4.03
C TYR A 336 15.87 22.41 -4.27
N SER A 337 14.90 21.60 -4.70
CA SER A 337 13.55 22.07 -4.97
C SER A 337 12.63 22.02 -3.76
N GLY A 338 13.00 21.33 -2.69
CA GLY A 338 12.07 21.05 -1.59
C GLY A 338 10.93 20.13 -2.00
N ARG A 339 11.13 19.26 -3.01
CA ARG A 339 10.14 18.31 -3.53
C ARG A 339 10.59 16.88 -3.29
N SER A 340 9.64 15.97 -3.12
CA SER A 340 9.88 14.54 -2.90
C SER A 340 9.15 13.69 -3.94
N MET A 341 9.51 12.41 -4.01
CA MET A 341 8.80 11.40 -4.78
C MET A 341 7.92 10.63 -3.81
N GLN A 342 6.60 10.66 -3.98
CA GLN A 342 5.64 9.94 -3.14
C GLN A 342 4.80 8.99 -3.99
N ARG A 343 4.44 7.81 -3.48
CA ARG A 343 3.44 6.94 -4.12
C ARG A 343 2.14 7.72 -4.29
N LYS A 344 1.43 7.58 -5.40
CA LYS A 344 0.20 8.33 -5.71
C LYS A 344 -0.94 8.04 -4.73
N GLU A 345 -0.98 6.83 -4.22
CA GLU A 345 -1.83 6.42 -3.10
C GLU A 345 -1.00 5.63 -2.09
N ALA A 346 -1.28 5.80 -0.80
CA ALA A 346 -0.50 5.16 0.25
C ALA A 346 -0.52 3.64 0.13
N GLY A 347 0.64 3.03 -0.04
CA GLY A 347 0.77 1.57 -0.20
C GLY A 347 0.42 1.04 -1.59
N PHE A 348 0.10 1.90 -2.56
CA PHE A 348 -0.18 1.50 -3.94
C PHE A 348 1.12 1.07 -4.62
N ASP A 349 1.18 -0.20 -5.00
CA ASP A 349 2.42 -0.81 -5.46
C ASP A 349 2.19 -1.82 -6.58
N THR A 350 2.70 -1.48 -7.75
CA THR A 350 2.65 -2.32 -8.95
C THR A 350 4.00 -2.93 -9.30
N ASN A 351 5.01 -2.75 -8.45
CA ASN A 351 6.42 -2.95 -8.77
C ASN A 351 6.84 -2.15 -10.01
N ASP A 352 6.32 -0.93 -10.17
CA ASP A 352 6.71 -0.03 -11.27
C ASP A 352 6.66 1.42 -10.80
N SER A 353 7.82 1.93 -10.35
CA SER A 353 7.96 3.26 -9.79
C SER A 353 7.56 4.38 -10.75
N GLY A 354 7.68 4.16 -12.06
CA GLY A 354 7.24 5.13 -13.07
C GLY A 354 5.73 5.34 -13.08
N THR A 355 4.99 4.33 -12.61
CA THR A 355 3.54 4.38 -12.47
C THR A 355 3.08 4.65 -11.05
N ASP A 356 3.83 4.20 -10.06
CA ASP A 356 3.42 4.21 -8.66
C ASP A 356 3.63 5.58 -8.01
N PHE A 357 4.62 6.35 -8.46
CA PHE A 357 5.03 7.59 -7.82
C PHE A 357 4.65 8.85 -8.60
N GLU A 358 4.55 9.95 -7.86
CA GLU A 358 4.48 11.32 -8.36
C GLU A 358 5.42 12.25 -7.58
N ILE A 359 5.73 13.40 -8.17
CA ILE A 359 6.56 14.42 -7.51
C ILE A 359 5.64 15.42 -6.80
N ILE A 360 5.70 15.45 -5.47
CA ILE A 360 4.89 16.34 -4.63
C ILE A 360 5.67 17.55 -4.14
N GLU A 361 4.95 18.56 -3.67
CA GLU A 361 5.49 19.75 -3.01
C GLU A 361 4.42 20.29 -2.02
N PRO A 362 4.73 20.46 -0.72
CA PRO A 362 5.97 20.09 -0.02
C PRO A 362 6.06 18.58 0.27
N PRO A 363 7.20 18.06 0.79
CA PRO A 363 7.31 16.69 1.28
C PRO A 363 6.41 16.47 2.50
N THR A 364 5.98 15.23 2.72
CA THR A 364 4.93 14.90 3.70
C THR A 364 5.33 13.80 4.68
N PRO A 365 6.46 13.92 5.41
CA PRO A 365 6.88 12.89 6.35
C PRO A 365 5.79 12.59 7.38
N GLY A 366 5.42 11.31 7.47
CA GLY A 366 4.45 10.72 8.39
C GLY A 366 3.00 10.74 7.91
N LYS A 367 2.70 11.15 6.67
CA LYS A 367 1.32 11.25 6.18
C LYS A 367 1.22 11.28 4.64
N GLN A 368 0.03 10.94 4.16
CA GLN A 368 -0.39 11.15 2.77
C GLN A 368 -1.86 11.58 2.72
#